data_AF-A0A965TFS3-F1
#
_entry.id   AF-A0A965TFS3-F1
#
_cell.length_a   1.000
_cell.length_b   1.000
_cell.length_c   1.000
_cell.angle_alpha   90.00
_cell.angle_beta   90.00
_cell.angle_gamma   90.00
#
_symmetry.space_group_name_H-M   'P 1'
#
loop_
_entity.id
_entity.type
_entity.pdbx_description
1 polymer ?
#
loop_
_entity_poly.entity_id
_entity_poly.type
_entity_poly.pdbx_seq_one_letter_code
_entity_poly.pdbx_strand_id
1 'polypeptide(L)'
;MKKALLFKTLALALVLALCLTAFAACLTPPKGENDDTPYAIPENLDINVDIFSGNMLIGTITESTLEGLTQEIVTITSTNSAQVQTTVSYVSYAMNAIIAKLGITLPETITSVKTLTTDNYVSPFDITSLADSYLTIGLEEAGAFVEDTKLKNEVLQIQAPRFISDKNSALSNSVTKMVSKIVINPVEAYAIPENLTVNVEIYDNETLLGTVTNATLEAIFQQVVTMTTVKDEVETVSSYVCYSMIDILKKLNIALPGTITSVKAIATDNYEIVFDITSFSASYLTIGFEDDGEFAEDTKQKNSDIVVQAPRFISDKTSASSNSVIKYAAKIVINPAE
;
A
#
# COMPACT_ATOMS: atom_id res chain seq x y z
N MET A 1 43.64 44.12 7.82
CA MET A 1 43.66 42.88 8.62
C MET A 1 42.45 41.95 8.41
N LYS A 2 41.23 42.42 8.13
CA LYS A 2 40.04 41.56 7.97
C LYS A 2 40.04 40.61 6.75
N LYS A 3 40.64 41.00 5.62
CA LYS A 3 40.68 40.16 4.40
C LYS A 3 41.62 38.95 4.50
N ALA A 4 42.72 39.07 5.26
CA ALA A 4 43.69 38.00 5.44
C ALA A 4 43.20 36.90 6.40
N LEU A 5 42.31 37.25 7.34
CA LEU A 5 41.70 36.28 8.24
C LEU A 5 40.62 35.46 7.51
N LEU A 6 39.83 36.10 6.65
CA LEU A 6 38.79 35.45 5.83
C LEU A 6 39.39 34.44 4.82
N PHE A 7 40.52 34.77 4.22
CA PHE A 7 41.20 33.87 3.28
C PHE A 7 41.81 32.64 3.97
N LYS A 8 42.28 32.79 5.21
CA LYS A 8 42.85 31.68 5.99
C LYS A 8 41.79 30.73 6.51
N THR A 9 40.62 31.23 6.93
CA THR A 9 39.49 30.37 7.32
C THR A 9 38.86 29.66 6.14
N LEU A 10 38.76 30.30 4.96
CA LEU A 10 38.25 29.66 3.75
C LEU A 10 39.20 28.58 3.21
N ALA A 11 40.51 28.84 3.23
CA ALA A 11 41.51 27.85 2.83
C ALA A 11 41.58 26.66 3.79
N LEU A 12 41.43 26.88 5.11
CA LEU A 12 41.41 25.80 6.09
C LEU A 12 40.14 24.95 5.98
N ALA A 13 38.98 25.57 5.70
CA ALA A 13 37.74 24.85 5.45
C ALA A 13 37.79 24.03 4.14
N LEU A 14 38.46 24.54 3.09
CA LEU A 14 38.62 23.82 1.83
C LEU A 14 39.57 22.62 1.96
N VAL A 15 40.67 22.77 2.71
CA VAL A 15 41.62 21.68 2.96
C VAL A 15 41.00 20.62 3.86
N LEU A 16 40.20 21.01 4.86
CA LEU A 16 39.46 20.05 5.69
C LEU A 16 38.37 19.31 4.88
N ALA A 17 37.66 20.01 3.98
CA ALA A 17 36.70 19.40 3.07
C ALA A 17 37.36 18.42 2.07
N LEU A 18 38.55 18.73 1.55
CA LEU A 18 39.30 17.81 0.68
C LEU A 18 39.92 16.62 1.43
N CYS A 19 40.29 16.77 2.70
CA CYS A 19 40.83 15.65 3.49
C CYS A 19 39.74 14.67 3.95
N LEU A 20 38.49 15.12 4.16
CA LEU A 20 37.37 14.25 4.50
C LEU A 20 36.82 13.47 3.29
N THR A 21 36.84 14.05 2.08
CA THR A 21 36.47 13.30 0.86
C THR A 21 37.52 12.26 0.45
N ALA A 22 38.80 12.47 0.81
CA ALA A 22 39.87 11.53 0.51
C ALA A 22 39.89 10.28 1.42
N PHE A 23 39.27 10.33 2.61
CA PHE A 23 39.19 9.16 3.52
C PHE A 23 37.92 8.32 3.36
N ALA A 24 36.83 8.88 2.83
CA ALA A 24 35.60 8.11 2.54
C ALA A 24 35.69 7.31 1.22
N ALA A 25 36.54 7.73 0.27
CA ALA A 25 36.72 7.06 -1.03
C ALA A 25 37.60 5.79 -0.97
N CYS A 26 37.96 5.29 0.22
CA CYS A 26 38.88 4.17 0.38
C CYS A 26 38.27 2.99 1.13
N LEU A 27 37.04 2.57 0.82
CA LEU A 27 36.53 1.27 1.28
C LEU A 27 35.70 0.47 0.26
N THR A 28 35.32 1.03 -0.88
CA THR A 28 34.66 0.24 -1.94
C THR A 28 35.09 0.76 -3.32
N PRO A 29 35.65 -0.08 -4.21
CA PRO A 29 35.90 0.32 -5.58
C PRO A 29 34.57 0.68 -6.26
N PRO A 30 34.55 1.63 -7.21
CA PRO A 30 33.37 1.88 -8.03
C PRO A 30 32.95 0.58 -8.71
N LYS A 31 31.64 0.34 -8.76
CA LYS A 31 31.03 -0.81 -9.40
C LYS A 31 31.49 -0.84 -10.86
N GLY A 32 32.10 -1.96 -11.27
CA GLY A 32 32.54 -2.14 -12.65
C GLY A 32 31.35 -2.11 -13.60
N GLU A 33 31.56 -1.75 -14.86
CA GLU A 33 30.53 -1.58 -15.90
C GLU A 33 29.67 -2.84 -16.17
N ASN A 34 29.92 -3.97 -15.49
CA ASN A 34 29.19 -5.24 -15.57
C ASN A 34 29.08 -5.97 -14.21
N ASP A 35 29.31 -5.29 -13.10
CA ASP A 35 29.03 -5.89 -11.79
C ASP A 35 27.55 -5.67 -11.51
N ASP A 36 26.75 -6.74 -11.42
CA ASP A 36 25.31 -6.66 -11.11
C ASP A 36 25.04 -6.89 -9.61
N THR A 37 26.09 -6.99 -8.78
CA THR A 37 25.94 -7.31 -7.36
C THR A 37 25.17 -6.18 -6.64
N PRO A 38 24.05 -6.47 -5.95
CA PRO A 38 23.33 -5.47 -5.17
C PRO A 38 24.21 -4.88 -4.06
N TYR A 39 24.01 -3.61 -3.72
CA TYR A 39 24.68 -3.00 -2.57
C TYR A 39 24.17 -3.62 -1.25
N ALA A 40 24.99 -3.60 -0.21
CA ALA A 40 24.60 -4.16 1.09
C ALA A 40 23.41 -3.40 1.69
N ILE A 41 22.44 -4.14 2.26
CA ILE A 41 21.31 -3.55 2.99
C ILE A 41 21.79 -3.22 4.42
N PRO A 42 21.40 -2.06 4.99
CA PRO A 42 21.78 -1.71 6.36
C PRO A 42 21.25 -2.71 7.40
N GLU A 43 22.16 -3.19 8.25
CA GLU A 43 21.82 -4.02 9.41
C GLU A 43 20.92 -3.22 10.37
N ASN A 44 19.85 -3.83 10.88
CA ASN A 44 18.84 -3.23 11.78
C ASN A 44 17.85 -2.26 11.12
N LEU A 45 17.57 -2.41 9.82
CA LEU A 45 16.43 -1.74 9.21
C LEU A 45 15.12 -2.19 9.91
N ASP A 46 14.35 -1.24 10.43
CA ASP A 46 13.07 -1.47 11.08
C ASP A 46 12.13 -0.28 10.82
N ILE A 47 11.30 -0.38 9.78
CA ILE A 47 10.35 0.67 9.38
C ILE A 47 8.94 0.10 9.40
N ASN A 48 8.09 0.64 10.27
CA ASN A 48 6.69 0.22 10.32
C ASN A 48 5.89 0.81 9.16
N VAL A 49 5.03 0.00 8.56
CA VAL A 49 4.05 0.43 7.57
C VAL A 49 2.67 0.31 8.20
N ASP A 50 2.05 1.45 8.45
CA ASP A 50 0.71 1.54 9.02
C ASP A 50 -0.29 2.06 7.99
N ILE A 51 -1.57 1.88 8.29
CA ILE A 51 -2.70 2.44 7.54
C ILE A 51 -3.66 3.20 8.49
N PHE A 52 -4.62 3.94 7.92
CA PHE A 52 -5.67 4.68 8.65
C PHE A 52 -5.11 5.63 9.71
N SER A 53 -4.27 6.59 9.30
CA SER A 53 -3.63 7.55 10.21
C SER A 53 -2.79 6.91 11.32
N GLY A 54 -2.31 5.68 11.12
CA GLY A 54 -1.44 4.98 12.07
C GLY A 54 -2.18 4.04 13.03
N ASN A 55 -3.47 3.79 12.79
CA ASN A 55 -4.30 2.99 13.68
C ASN A 55 -4.11 1.47 13.49
N MET A 56 -3.50 1.05 12.38
CA MET A 56 -3.31 -0.36 12.06
C MET A 56 -1.94 -0.60 11.43
N LEU A 57 -1.11 -1.40 12.09
CA LEU A 57 0.14 -1.91 11.53
C LEU A 57 -0.17 -3.00 10.51
N ILE A 58 0.30 -2.83 9.27
CA ILE A 58 0.06 -3.78 8.16
C ILE A 58 1.34 -4.47 7.69
N GLY A 59 2.52 -4.01 8.14
CA GLY A 59 3.78 -4.71 7.94
C GLY A 59 4.97 -3.93 8.47
N THR A 60 6.13 -4.58 8.45
CA THR A 60 7.40 -3.99 8.89
C THR A 60 8.48 -4.26 7.84
N ILE A 61 9.15 -3.22 7.38
CA ILE A 61 10.25 -3.32 6.42
C ILE A 61 11.53 -3.58 7.21
N THR A 62 12.10 -4.76 6.99
CA THR A 62 13.38 -5.19 7.56
C THR A 62 14.37 -5.52 6.44
N GLU A 63 15.59 -5.90 6.80
CA GLU A 63 16.58 -6.42 5.85
C GLU A 63 16.01 -7.56 5.00
N SER A 64 15.39 -8.57 5.64
CA SER A 64 14.77 -9.71 4.94
C SER A 64 13.62 -9.31 4.00
N THR A 65 12.94 -8.19 4.28
CA THR A 65 11.92 -7.67 3.38
C THR A 65 12.53 -7.15 2.08
N LEU A 66 13.74 -6.57 2.14
CA LEU A 66 14.42 -6.04 0.95
C LEU A 66 15.25 -7.09 0.22
N GLU A 67 15.60 -8.21 0.87
CA GLU A 67 16.32 -9.31 0.25
C GLU A 67 15.61 -9.86 -1.01
N GLY A 68 16.38 -9.93 -2.09
CA GLY A 68 15.92 -10.41 -3.40
C GLY A 68 15.03 -9.43 -4.17
N LEU A 69 14.78 -8.23 -3.64
CA LEU A 69 14.19 -7.13 -4.42
C LEU A 69 15.26 -6.47 -5.29
N THR A 70 14.86 -6.00 -6.47
CA THR A 70 15.73 -5.23 -7.36
C THR A 70 16.05 -3.87 -6.75
N GLN A 71 17.34 -3.55 -6.65
CA GLN A 71 17.79 -2.20 -6.32
C GLN A 71 17.74 -1.31 -7.57
N GLU A 72 17.29 -0.07 -7.38
CA GLU A 72 17.23 0.95 -8.41
C GLU A 72 18.05 2.17 -7.99
N ILE A 73 18.71 2.79 -8.96
CA ILE A 73 19.30 4.12 -8.78
C ILE A 73 18.26 5.16 -9.18
N VAL A 74 17.83 5.92 -8.20
CA VAL A 74 16.87 7.02 -8.41
C VAL A 74 17.61 8.33 -8.29
N THR A 75 17.76 9.04 -9.40
CA THR A 75 18.38 10.37 -9.43
C THR A 75 17.31 11.45 -9.34
N ILE A 76 17.31 12.21 -8.25
CA ILE A 76 16.38 13.34 -8.02
C ILE A 76 17.13 14.64 -8.22
N THR A 77 16.59 15.50 -9.10
CA THR A 77 16.99 16.91 -9.16
C THR A 77 15.89 17.76 -8.56
N SER A 78 16.17 18.41 -7.44
CA SER A 78 15.18 19.17 -6.70
C SER A 78 15.67 20.56 -6.30
N THR A 79 14.72 21.48 -6.12
CA THR A 79 14.96 22.85 -5.67
C THR A 79 14.34 23.05 -4.29
N ASN A 80 15.12 23.61 -3.37
CA ASN A 80 14.62 23.93 -2.04
C ASN A 80 13.99 25.34 -1.96
N SER A 81 13.41 25.70 -0.81
CA SER A 81 12.77 27.01 -0.59
C SER A 81 13.73 28.20 -0.74
N ALA A 82 15.04 27.98 -0.65
CA ALA A 82 16.08 28.97 -0.89
C ALA A 82 16.53 29.05 -2.36
N GLN A 83 15.80 28.40 -3.28
CA GLN A 83 16.10 28.34 -4.72
C GLN A 83 17.46 27.69 -5.05
N VAL A 84 17.96 26.83 -4.16
CA VAL A 84 19.15 26.03 -4.41
C VAL A 84 18.75 24.71 -5.01
N GLN A 85 19.26 24.42 -6.21
CA GLN A 85 19.08 23.16 -6.90
C GLN A 85 20.13 22.15 -6.42
N THR A 86 19.71 20.92 -6.16
CA THR A 86 20.57 19.80 -5.79
C THR A 86 20.18 18.57 -6.60
N THR A 87 21.16 17.85 -7.12
CA THR A 87 20.98 16.55 -7.77
C THR A 87 21.63 15.48 -6.91
N VAL A 88 20.88 14.43 -6.57
CA VAL A 88 21.34 13.33 -5.73
C VAL A 88 20.87 12.01 -6.32
N SER A 89 21.77 11.03 -6.39
CA SER A 89 21.44 9.64 -6.78
C SER A 89 21.31 8.77 -5.53
N TYR A 90 20.17 8.12 -5.39
CA TYR A 90 19.82 7.29 -4.25
C TYR A 90 19.79 5.81 -4.64
N VAL A 91 20.39 4.97 -3.80
CA VAL A 91 20.21 3.51 -3.87
C VAL A 91 18.90 3.16 -3.19
N SER A 92 17.97 2.61 -3.96
CA SER A 92 16.55 2.60 -3.60
C SER A 92 15.84 1.30 -3.96
N TYR A 93 14.67 1.10 -3.37
CA TYR A 93 13.72 0.02 -3.67
C TYR A 93 12.35 0.63 -3.94
N ALA A 94 11.68 0.17 -4.99
CA ALA A 94 10.33 0.62 -5.32
C ALA A 94 9.34 0.21 -4.23
N MET A 95 8.51 1.15 -3.75
CA MET A 95 7.54 0.87 -2.68
C MET A 95 6.54 -0.21 -3.06
N ASN A 96 6.08 -0.25 -4.32
CA ASN A 96 5.17 -1.30 -4.79
C ASN A 96 5.78 -2.72 -4.66
N ALA A 97 7.09 -2.86 -4.90
CA ALA A 97 7.76 -4.16 -4.74
C ALA A 97 7.87 -4.56 -3.26
N ILE A 98 8.16 -3.60 -2.38
CA ILE A 98 8.19 -3.81 -0.92
C ILE A 98 6.81 -4.24 -0.40
N ILE A 99 5.76 -3.51 -0.79
CA ILE A 99 4.37 -3.82 -0.40
C ILE A 99 3.97 -5.22 -0.88
N ALA A 100 4.29 -5.57 -2.12
CA ALA A 100 4.01 -6.91 -2.66
C ALA A 100 4.76 -8.00 -1.90
N LYS A 101 6.04 -7.77 -1.56
CA LYS A 101 6.86 -8.70 -0.77
C LYS A 101 6.34 -8.91 0.66
N LEU A 102 5.76 -7.87 1.25
CA LEU A 102 5.06 -7.94 2.53
C LEU A 102 3.69 -8.64 2.44
N GLY A 103 3.19 -8.93 1.24
CA GLY A 103 1.87 -9.52 1.03
C GLY A 103 0.73 -8.57 1.40
N ILE A 104 0.97 -7.26 1.36
CA ILE A 104 0.00 -6.22 1.68
C ILE A 104 -0.84 -5.93 0.44
N THR A 105 -2.16 -6.01 0.58
CA THR A 105 -3.10 -5.45 -0.41
C THR A 105 -3.30 -3.97 -0.11
N LEU A 106 -2.94 -3.10 -1.05
CA LEU A 106 -3.15 -1.66 -0.90
C LEU A 106 -4.60 -1.24 -1.12
N PRO A 107 -4.97 -0.06 -0.63
CA PRO A 107 -6.17 0.62 -1.07
C PRO A 107 -6.26 0.81 -2.58
N GLU A 108 -7.47 0.68 -3.15
CA GLU A 108 -7.73 1.19 -4.51
C GLU A 108 -7.60 2.72 -4.54
N THR A 109 -7.88 3.41 -3.43
CA THR A 109 -7.74 4.87 -3.30
C THR A 109 -6.89 5.27 -2.09
N ILE A 110 -5.72 5.87 -2.34
CA ILE A 110 -4.88 6.53 -1.33
C ILE A 110 -5.16 8.04 -1.41
N THR A 111 -5.36 8.70 -0.27
CA THR A 111 -5.54 10.16 -0.20
C THR A 111 -4.25 10.87 0.16
N SER A 112 -3.44 10.26 1.02
CA SER A 112 -2.13 10.80 1.40
C SER A 112 -1.23 9.71 1.97
N VAL A 113 0.06 9.97 1.97
CA VAL A 113 1.04 9.20 2.74
C VAL A 113 1.71 10.14 3.72
N LYS A 114 1.94 9.68 4.95
CA LYS A 114 2.73 10.40 5.93
C LYS A 114 3.94 9.56 6.27
N THR A 115 5.05 10.21 6.57
CA THR A 115 6.21 9.53 7.17
C THR A 115 6.49 10.13 8.52
N LEU A 116 6.83 9.26 9.47
CA LEU A 116 7.40 9.63 10.75
C LEU A 116 8.89 9.34 10.69
N THR A 117 9.68 10.30 11.14
CA THR A 117 11.13 10.19 11.22
C THR A 117 11.56 9.81 12.65
N THR A 118 12.79 9.35 12.81
CA THR A 118 13.35 9.00 14.14
C THR A 118 13.42 10.20 15.09
N ASP A 119 13.44 11.43 14.59
CA ASP A 119 13.34 12.67 15.37
C ASP A 119 11.89 13.16 15.59
N ASN A 120 10.90 12.30 15.34
CA ASN A 120 9.45 12.53 15.48
C ASN A 120 8.89 13.64 14.58
N TYR A 121 9.60 14.00 13.51
CA TYR A 121 9.05 14.87 12.49
C TYR A 121 8.06 14.09 11.61
N VAL A 122 6.95 14.75 11.26
CA VAL A 122 5.92 14.18 10.39
C VAL A 122 5.95 14.92 9.06
N SER A 123 6.26 14.20 7.98
CA SER A 123 6.16 14.73 6.62
C SER A 123 4.91 14.18 5.93
N PRO A 124 3.91 15.03 5.61
CA PRO A 124 2.77 14.64 4.79
C PRO A 124 3.10 14.74 3.29
N PHE A 125 2.51 13.85 2.51
CA PHE A 125 2.59 13.79 1.06
C PHE A 125 1.21 13.55 0.47
N ASP A 126 0.79 14.45 -0.41
CA ASP A 126 -0.46 14.33 -1.16
C ASP A 126 -0.24 13.45 -2.39
N ILE A 127 -0.01 12.16 -2.16
CA ILE A 127 0.16 11.15 -3.21
C ILE A 127 -1.01 10.17 -3.20
N THR A 128 -1.49 9.80 -4.38
CA THR A 128 -2.65 8.90 -4.56
C THR A 128 -2.24 7.48 -4.95
N SER A 129 -0.94 7.24 -5.11
CA SER A 129 -0.36 5.96 -5.49
C SER A 129 1.09 5.86 -4.98
N LEU A 130 1.57 4.64 -4.77
CA LEU A 130 2.96 4.35 -4.41
C LEU A 130 3.84 3.97 -5.63
N ALA A 131 3.32 4.08 -6.86
CA ALA A 131 4.01 3.64 -8.07
C ALA A 131 5.33 4.36 -8.35
N ASP A 132 5.42 5.64 -8.01
CA ASP A 132 6.63 6.47 -8.16
C ASP A 132 7.33 6.73 -6.82
N SER A 133 6.93 6.01 -5.76
CA SER A 133 7.50 6.14 -4.43
C SER A 133 8.59 5.10 -4.16
N TYR A 134 9.61 5.49 -3.39
CA TYR A 134 10.77 4.66 -3.12
C TYR A 134 11.22 4.75 -1.66
N LEU A 135 11.80 3.66 -1.17
CA LEU A 135 12.58 3.64 0.06
C LEU A 135 14.07 3.58 -0.28
N THR A 136 14.87 4.49 0.28
CA THR A 136 16.32 4.52 0.05
C THR A 136 17.09 3.90 1.21
N ILE A 137 18.24 3.32 0.90
CA ILE A 137 19.19 2.77 1.89
C ILE A 137 20.53 3.52 1.95
N GLY A 138 20.80 4.37 0.96
CA GLY A 138 22.03 5.15 0.86
C GLY A 138 22.09 5.96 -0.42
N LEU A 139 23.28 6.43 -0.77
CA LEU A 139 23.56 7.20 -1.97
C LEU A 139 24.43 6.41 -2.95
N GLU A 140 24.39 6.80 -4.21
CA GLU A 140 25.40 6.41 -5.19
C GLU A 140 26.20 7.63 -5.63
N GLU A 141 27.51 7.57 -5.45
CA GLU A 141 28.45 8.59 -5.93
C GLU A 141 29.53 7.93 -6.77
N ALA A 142 29.69 8.39 -8.02
CA ALA A 142 30.67 7.85 -8.97
C ALA A 142 30.61 6.32 -9.14
N GLY A 143 29.41 5.73 -9.07
CA GLY A 143 29.19 4.28 -9.19
C GLY A 143 29.57 3.47 -7.95
N ALA A 144 29.81 4.11 -6.80
CA ALA A 144 30.03 3.45 -5.53
C ALA A 144 28.89 3.77 -4.56
N PHE A 145 28.56 2.81 -3.70
CA PHE A 145 27.68 3.06 -2.56
C PHE A 145 28.37 3.98 -1.55
N VAL A 146 27.64 5.00 -1.13
CA VAL A 146 28.05 5.91 -0.06
C VAL A 146 26.95 5.96 0.98
N GLU A 147 27.35 5.87 2.26
CA GLU A 147 26.42 6.02 3.37
C GLU A 147 25.87 7.45 3.38
N ASP A 148 24.54 7.57 3.39
CA ASP A 148 23.87 8.86 3.42
C ASP A 148 24.02 9.50 4.79
N THR A 149 25.07 10.30 4.97
CA THR A 149 25.39 10.96 6.25
C THR A 149 25.44 12.47 6.09
N LYS A 150 25.14 13.18 7.17
CA LYS A 150 25.27 14.64 7.23
C LYS A 150 25.92 15.06 8.55
N LEU A 151 26.94 15.90 8.45
CA LEU A 151 27.55 16.52 9.63
C LEU A 151 26.60 17.58 10.21
N LYS A 152 26.18 17.40 11.46
CA LYS A 152 25.37 18.37 12.21
C LYS A 152 26.00 18.55 13.60
N ASN A 153 26.38 19.78 13.93
CA ASN A 153 27.07 20.11 15.19
C ASN A 153 28.28 19.20 15.46
N GLU A 154 29.13 19.01 14.45
CA GLU A 154 30.35 18.16 14.52
C GLU A 154 30.08 16.66 14.70
N VAL A 155 28.83 16.20 14.65
CA VAL A 155 28.46 14.78 14.70
C VAL A 155 27.94 14.34 13.33
N LEU A 156 28.46 13.24 12.80
CA LEU A 156 27.92 12.59 11.60
C LEU A 156 26.59 11.92 11.95
N GLN A 157 25.53 12.29 11.23
CA GLN A 157 24.20 11.71 11.39
C GLN A 157 23.81 10.97 10.12
N ILE A 158 23.50 9.68 10.25
CA ILE A 158 22.89 8.88 9.18
C ILE A 158 21.52 9.50 8.85
N GLN A 159 21.26 9.71 7.56
CA GLN A 159 20.02 10.29 7.04
C GLN A 159 19.16 9.24 6.34
N ALA A 160 19.72 8.11 5.92
CA ALA A 160 18.96 6.95 5.47
C ALA A 160 18.33 6.20 6.68
N PRO A 161 17.27 5.40 6.46
CA PRO A 161 16.52 5.28 5.22
C PRO A 161 15.70 6.53 4.90
N ARG A 162 15.51 6.82 3.62
CA ARG A 162 14.67 7.93 3.15
C ARG A 162 13.42 7.42 2.45
N PHE A 163 12.36 8.22 2.51
CA PHE A 163 11.19 8.02 1.66
C PHE A 163 11.18 9.09 0.56
N ILE A 164 11.12 8.65 -0.68
CA ILE A 164 10.89 9.48 -1.86
C ILE A 164 9.42 9.30 -2.23
N SER A 165 8.63 10.37 -2.16
CA SER A 165 7.19 10.31 -2.47
C SER A 165 6.93 10.21 -3.97
N ASP A 166 7.75 10.88 -4.78
CA ASP A 166 7.66 10.91 -6.24
C ASP A 166 9.06 11.11 -6.83
N LYS A 167 9.54 10.14 -7.60
CA LYS A 167 10.85 10.20 -8.24
C LYS A 167 11.01 11.32 -9.29
N ASN A 168 9.90 11.87 -9.77
CA ASN A 168 9.90 12.93 -10.78
C ASN A 168 9.75 14.34 -10.17
N SER A 169 9.64 14.43 -8.84
CA SER A 169 9.38 15.70 -8.17
C SER A 169 10.58 16.65 -8.27
N ALA A 170 10.29 17.90 -8.67
CA ALA A 170 11.27 18.98 -8.64
C ALA A 170 11.40 19.65 -7.26
N LEU A 171 10.61 19.23 -6.26
CA LEU A 171 10.59 19.84 -4.93
C LEU A 171 11.43 19.02 -3.96
N SER A 172 12.28 19.68 -3.17
CA SER A 172 13.17 18.96 -2.24
C SER A 172 12.42 18.31 -1.08
N ASN A 173 11.18 18.73 -0.81
CA ASN A 173 10.34 18.16 0.25
C ASN A 173 9.71 16.82 -0.15
N SER A 174 9.86 16.36 -1.40
CA SER A 174 9.47 15.01 -1.84
C SER A 174 10.34 13.90 -1.25
N VAL A 175 11.47 14.25 -0.62
CA VAL A 175 12.40 13.30 0.01
C VAL A 175 12.47 13.57 1.51
N THR A 176 12.00 12.62 2.32
CA THR A 176 12.11 12.66 3.79
C THR A 176 13.22 11.74 4.27
N LYS A 177 13.90 12.14 5.35
CA LYS A 177 15.08 11.48 5.90
C LYS A 177 14.80 10.76 7.21
N MET A 178 15.62 9.78 7.57
CA MET A 178 15.56 9.03 8.83
C MET A 178 14.17 8.46 9.11
N VAL A 179 13.55 7.86 8.09
CA VAL A 179 12.19 7.34 8.17
C VAL A 179 12.14 6.14 9.12
N SER A 180 11.24 6.18 10.10
CA SER A 180 10.99 5.09 11.05
C SER A 180 9.59 4.49 10.88
N LYS A 181 8.67 5.22 10.26
CA LYS A 181 7.33 4.74 9.95
C LYS A 181 6.76 5.41 8.69
N ILE A 182 6.04 4.64 7.90
CA ILE A 182 5.25 5.07 6.75
C ILE A 182 3.78 4.82 7.08
N VAL A 183 2.93 5.83 6.91
CA VAL A 183 1.49 5.75 7.17
C VAL A 183 0.75 6.04 5.88
N ILE A 184 0.08 5.02 5.35
CA ILE A 184 -0.74 5.11 4.15
C ILE A 184 -2.15 5.51 4.60
N ASN A 185 -2.66 6.64 4.11
CA ASN A 185 -4.02 7.07 4.43
C ASN A 185 -4.91 6.82 3.22
N PRO A 186 -5.81 5.83 3.29
CA PRO A 186 -6.88 5.69 2.31
C PRO A 186 -7.93 6.79 2.50
N VAL A 187 -8.95 6.78 1.65
CA VAL A 187 -10.21 7.47 1.96
C VAL A 187 -10.76 6.90 3.28
N GLU A 188 -11.38 7.74 4.10
CA GLU A 188 -12.02 7.30 5.34
C GLU A 188 -13.08 6.24 5.01
N ALA A 189 -13.03 5.11 5.71
CA ALA A 189 -13.96 4.01 5.45
C ALA A 189 -15.37 4.41 5.87
N TYR A 190 -16.35 4.05 5.06
CA TYR A 190 -17.75 4.18 5.40
C TYR A 190 -18.14 3.23 6.54
N ALA A 191 -19.13 3.64 7.34
CA ALA A 191 -19.61 2.87 8.47
C ALA A 191 -20.14 1.49 8.03
N ILE A 192 -19.75 0.44 8.76
CA ILE A 192 -20.22 -0.92 8.51
C ILE A 192 -21.59 -1.10 9.16
N PRO A 193 -22.59 -1.70 8.46
CA PRO A 193 -23.89 -1.99 9.06
C PRO A 193 -23.78 -2.87 10.32
N GLU A 194 -24.40 -2.45 11.42
CA GLU A 194 -24.30 -3.15 12.73
C GLU A 194 -24.82 -4.60 12.68
N ASN A 195 -25.81 -4.88 11.84
CA ASN A 195 -26.48 -6.18 11.74
C ASN A 195 -25.97 -7.03 10.57
N LEU A 196 -24.77 -6.73 10.03
CA LEU A 196 -24.19 -7.53 8.96
C LEU A 196 -23.86 -8.94 9.46
N THR A 197 -24.39 -9.97 8.78
CA THR A 197 -24.13 -11.37 9.09
C THR A 197 -24.20 -12.20 7.80
N VAL A 198 -23.08 -12.82 7.42
CA VAL A 198 -23.00 -13.73 6.26
C VAL A 198 -22.20 -14.96 6.64
N ASN A 199 -22.77 -16.16 6.50
CA ASN A 199 -22.07 -17.41 6.78
C ASN A 199 -21.20 -17.84 5.61
N VAL A 200 -20.03 -18.40 5.90
CA VAL A 200 -19.14 -19.04 4.93
C VAL A 200 -19.07 -20.52 5.26
N GLU A 201 -19.44 -21.37 4.32
CA GLU A 201 -19.51 -22.83 4.47
C GLU A 201 -18.67 -23.53 3.38
N ILE A 202 -18.26 -24.77 3.65
CA ILE A 202 -17.75 -25.71 2.65
C ILE A 202 -18.72 -26.87 2.52
N TYR A 203 -19.12 -27.16 1.28
CA TYR A 203 -20.28 -28.00 0.95
C TYR A 203 -21.58 -27.53 1.63
N ASP A 204 -22.69 -27.55 0.90
CA ASP A 204 -23.92 -26.91 1.35
C ASP A 204 -24.50 -27.58 2.61
N ASN A 205 -24.57 -26.83 3.71
CA ASN A 205 -25.01 -27.28 5.04
C ASN A 205 -24.15 -28.39 5.67
N GLU A 206 -22.93 -28.61 5.20
CA GLU A 206 -22.05 -29.61 5.81
C GLU A 206 -21.16 -29.01 6.89
N THR A 207 -20.40 -27.97 6.57
CA THR A 207 -19.40 -27.41 7.49
C THR A 207 -19.38 -25.90 7.45
N LEU A 208 -19.73 -25.27 8.58
CA LEU A 208 -19.53 -23.83 8.81
C LEU A 208 -18.03 -23.56 9.02
N LEU A 209 -17.45 -22.75 8.15
CA LEU A 209 -16.07 -22.30 8.25
C LEU A 209 -15.94 -21.02 9.06
N GLY A 210 -16.92 -20.12 8.96
CA GLY A 210 -16.97 -18.89 9.74
C GLY A 210 -18.16 -18.01 9.39
N THR A 211 -18.31 -16.92 10.13
CA THR A 211 -19.36 -15.93 9.92
C THR A 211 -18.74 -14.54 9.80
N VAL A 212 -19.06 -13.85 8.71
CA VAL A 212 -18.69 -12.46 8.49
C VAL A 212 -19.65 -11.55 9.26
N THR A 213 -19.11 -10.74 10.17
CA THR A 213 -19.84 -9.72 10.91
C THR A 213 -19.20 -8.34 10.73
N ASN A 214 -19.79 -7.29 11.30
CA ASN A 214 -19.16 -5.98 11.36
C ASN A 214 -17.74 -6.04 11.96
N ALA A 215 -17.57 -6.76 13.08
CA ALA A 215 -16.28 -6.96 13.74
C ALA A 215 -15.27 -7.73 12.86
N THR A 216 -15.74 -8.61 11.98
CA THR A 216 -14.87 -9.24 10.97
C THR A 216 -14.32 -8.18 10.01
N LEU A 217 -15.16 -7.26 9.55
CA LEU A 217 -14.84 -6.27 8.53
C LEU A 217 -14.06 -5.05 9.04
N GLU A 218 -14.17 -4.68 10.32
CA GLU A 218 -13.46 -3.52 10.91
C GLU A 218 -11.94 -3.56 10.73
N ALA A 219 -11.36 -4.76 10.61
CA ALA A 219 -9.94 -4.97 10.44
C ALA A 219 -9.54 -5.31 8.99
N ILE A 220 -10.45 -5.14 8.03
CA ILE A 220 -10.24 -5.44 6.62
C ILE A 220 -10.33 -4.14 5.83
N PHE A 221 -9.49 -4.03 4.80
CA PHE A 221 -9.49 -2.87 3.94
C PHE A 221 -10.80 -2.76 3.13
N GLN A 222 -11.51 -1.64 3.28
CA GLN A 222 -12.73 -1.31 2.53
C GLN A 222 -12.37 -0.68 1.18
N GLN A 223 -12.88 -1.24 0.09
CA GLN A 223 -12.60 -0.86 -1.30
C GLN A 223 -13.85 -0.28 -1.96
N VAL A 224 -13.64 0.52 -3.01
CA VAL A 224 -14.70 0.98 -3.91
C VAL A 224 -14.48 0.35 -5.27
N VAL A 225 -15.24 -0.69 -5.58
CA VAL A 225 -15.09 -1.42 -6.84
C VAL A 225 -16.14 -0.95 -7.83
N THR A 226 -15.72 -0.34 -8.94
CA THR A 226 -16.61 -0.01 -10.06
C THR A 226 -16.77 -1.21 -10.99
N MET A 227 -18.02 -1.57 -11.30
CA MET A 227 -18.35 -2.66 -12.21
C MET A 227 -19.46 -2.22 -13.18
N THR A 228 -19.32 -2.62 -14.44
CA THR A 228 -20.34 -2.45 -15.49
C THR A 228 -21.03 -3.79 -15.72
N THR A 229 -22.35 -3.84 -15.54
CA THR A 229 -23.16 -5.03 -15.83
C THR A 229 -24.16 -4.75 -16.93
N VAL A 230 -24.53 -5.79 -17.68
CA VAL A 230 -25.50 -5.73 -18.77
C VAL A 230 -26.66 -6.66 -18.43
N LYS A 231 -27.87 -6.13 -18.50
CA LYS A 231 -29.11 -6.90 -18.41
C LYS A 231 -30.10 -6.39 -19.45
N ASP A 232 -30.60 -7.28 -20.29
CA ASP A 232 -31.57 -6.95 -21.33
C ASP A 232 -31.12 -5.76 -22.22
N GLU A 233 -29.85 -5.78 -22.65
CA GLU A 233 -29.16 -4.72 -23.43
C GLU A 233 -28.97 -3.37 -22.71
N VAL A 234 -29.34 -3.28 -21.43
CA VAL A 234 -29.12 -2.09 -20.61
C VAL A 234 -27.82 -2.24 -19.82
N GLU A 235 -26.88 -1.33 -20.07
CA GLU A 235 -25.66 -1.21 -19.28
C GLU A 235 -25.94 -0.44 -17.98
N THR A 236 -25.46 -0.97 -16.86
CA THR A 236 -25.51 -0.33 -15.55
C THR A 236 -24.11 -0.31 -14.98
N VAL A 237 -23.59 0.89 -14.72
CA VAL A 237 -22.33 1.10 -13.99
C VAL A 237 -22.69 1.31 -12.51
N SER A 238 -21.97 0.63 -11.61
CA SER A 238 -22.15 0.81 -10.17
C SER A 238 -20.81 0.76 -9.47
N SER A 239 -20.59 1.68 -8.53
CA SER A 239 -19.45 1.70 -7.63
C SER A 239 -19.86 1.11 -6.28
N TYR A 240 -19.31 -0.05 -5.94
CA TYR A 240 -19.67 -0.81 -4.75
C TYR A 240 -18.68 -0.56 -3.62
N VAL A 241 -19.19 -0.19 -2.45
CA VAL A 241 -18.39 -0.18 -1.21
C VAL A 241 -18.33 -1.60 -0.68
N CYS A 242 -17.13 -2.19 -0.65
CA CYS A 242 -16.97 -3.63 -0.51
C CYS A 242 -15.67 -4.06 0.16
N TYR A 243 -15.59 -5.36 0.43
CA TYR A 243 -14.46 -6.04 1.08
C TYR A 243 -14.08 -7.27 0.25
N SER A 244 -12.78 -7.42 0.00
CA SER A 244 -12.22 -8.58 -0.70
C SER A 244 -12.54 -9.87 0.05
N MET A 245 -13.07 -10.87 -0.65
CA MET A 245 -13.33 -12.17 -0.05
C MET A 245 -12.05 -12.87 0.41
N ILE A 246 -10.91 -12.66 -0.27
CA ILE A 246 -9.62 -13.21 0.17
C ILE A 246 -9.26 -12.67 1.56
N ASP A 247 -9.45 -11.37 1.81
CA ASP A 247 -9.05 -10.78 3.07
C ASP A 247 -10.04 -11.11 4.20
N ILE A 248 -11.33 -11.27 3.86
CA ILE A 248 -12.35 -11.84 4.76
C ILE A 248 -11.94 -13.26 5.19
N LEU A 249 -11.61 -14.14 4.24
CA LEU A 249 -11.25 -15.52 4.53
C LEU A 249 -9.97 -15.60 5.38
N LYS A 250 -8.95 -14.79 5.08
CA LYS A 250 -7.74 -14.66 5.91
C LYS A 250 -8.08 -14.20 7.32
N LYS A 251 -8.94 -13.18 7.48
CA LYS A 251 -9.34 -12.64 8.79
C LYS A 251 -10.08 -13.69 9.62
N LEU A 252 -10.88 -14.52 8.99
CA LEU A 252 -11.57 -15.66 9.61
C LEU A 252 -10.65 -16.89 9.81
N ASN A 253 -9.38 -16.81 9.41
CA ASN A 253 -8.43 -17.92 9.43
C ASN A 253 -8.93 -19.17 8.66
N ILE A 254 -9.61 -18.94 7.55
CA ILE A 254 -10.13 -19.99 6.67
C ILE A 254 -9.08 -20.29 5.61
N ALA A 255 -8.55 -21.52 5.63
CA ALA A 255 -7.73 -22.03 4.54
C ALA A 255 -8.64 -22.48 3.39
N LEU A 256 -8.42 -21.94 2.20
CA LEU A 256 -9.15 -22.36 1.00
C LEU A 256 -8.75 -23.78 0.59
N PRO A 257 -9.70 -24.58 0.06
CA PRO A 257 -9.35 -25.85 -0.57
C PRO A 257 -8.45 -25.61 -1.79
N GLY A 258 -7.62 -26.60 -2.14
CA GLY A 258 -6.64 -26.46 -3.21
C GLY A 258 -7.25 -26.23 -4.61
N THR A 259 -8.48 -26.65 -4.84
CA THR A 259 -9.23 -26.36 -6.07
C THR A 259 -10.68 -26.11 -5.73
N ILE A 260 -11.22 -24.96 -6.15
CA ILE A 260 -12.63 -24.59 -6.06
C ILE A 260 -13.25 -24.86 -7.42
N THR A 261 -14.36 -25.59 -7.46
CA THR A 261 -15.12 -25.85 -8.69
C THR A 261 -16.23 -24.83 -8.90
N SER A 262 -16.88 -24.42 -7.81
CA SER A 262 -17.92 -23.41 -7.84
C SER A 262 -18.09 -22.77 -6.47
N VAL A 263 -18.76 -21.63 -6.47
CA VAL A 263 -19.26 -20.98 -5.25
C VAL A 263 -20.75 -20.78 -5.40
N LYS A 264 -21.51 -21.15 -4.37
CA LYS A 264 -22.95 -20.87 -4.31
C LYS A 264 -23.18 -19.73 -3.32
N ALA A 265 -23.97 -18.74 -3.69
CA ALA A 265 -24.46 -17.75 -2.73
C ALA A 265 -25.97 -17.89 -2.56
N ILE A 266 -26.41 -17.78 -1.32
CA ILE A 266 -27.81 -17.90 -0.91
C ILE A 266 -28.23 -16.62 -0.22
N ALA A 267 -29.33 -16.04 -0.70
CA ALA A 267 -29.94 -14.83 -0.15
C ALA A 267 -30.83 -15.12 1.07
N THR A 268 -31.18 -14.10 1.83
CA THR A 268 -32.08 -14.23 3.01
C THR A 268 -33.49 -14.73 2.65
N ASP A 269 -33.92 -14.56 1.40
CA ASP A 269 -35.19 -15.10 0.87
C ASP A 269 -35.04 -16.50 0.24
N ASN A 270 -33.88 -17.15 0.44
CA ASN A 270 -33.48 -18.43 -0.15
C ASN A 270 -33.33 -18.43 -1.66
N TYR A 271 -33.24 -17.26 -2.31
CA TYR A 271 -32.80 -17.23 -3.70
C TYR A 271 -31.32 -17.64 -3.79
N GLU A 272 -31.00 -18.51 -4.74
CA GLU A 272 -29.67 -19.11 -4.87
C GLU A 272 -29.08 -18.83 -6.25
N ILE A 273 -27.78 -18.55 -6.30
CA ILE A 273 -26.99 -18.54 -7.55
C ILE A 273 -25.73 -19.38 -7.33
N VAL A 274 -25.42 -20.23 -8.32
CA VAL A 274 -24.13 -20.93 -8.42
C VAL A 274 -23.26 -20.18 -9.42
N PHE A 275 -22.03 -19.87 -9.02
CA PHE A 275 -21.03 -19.20 -9.82
C PHE A 275 -19.89 -20.17 -10.15
N ASP A 276 -19.55 -20.24 -11.43
CA ASP A 276 -18.41 -21.00 -11.93
C ASP A 276 -17.11 -20.20 -11.74
N ILE A 277 -16.70 -20.00 -10.49
CA ILE A 277 -15.44 -19.33 -10.14
C ILE A 277 -14.43 -20.33 -9.56
N THR A 278 -13.17 -20.19 -9.98
CA THR A 278 -12.05 -21.04 -9.54
C THR A 278 -11.20 -20.40 -8.46
N SER A 279 -11.43 -19.12 -8.15
CA SER A 279 -10.73 -18.37 -7.11
C SER A 279 -11.61 -17.23 -6.58
N PHE A 280 -11.26 -16.72 -5.39
CA PHE A 280 -11.89 -15.53 -4.78
C PHE A 280 -11.17 -14.21 -5.11
N SER A 281 -10.21 -14.22 -6.04
CA SER A 281 -9.32 -13.05 -6.30
C SER A 281 -10.03 -11.84 -6.88
N ALA A 282 -11.23 -12.03 -7.46
CA ALA A 282 -12.06 -10.97 -7.99
C ALA A 282 -13.44 -10.91 -7.29
N SER A 283 -13.59 -11.58 -6.15
CA SER A 283 -14.86 -11.70 -5.44
C SER A 283 -14.92 -10.79 -4.23
N TYR A 284 -16.10 -10.24 -3.95
CA TYR A 284 -16.30 -9.22 -2.93
C TYR A 284 -17.62 -9.40 -2.17
N LEU A 285 -17.63 -8.95 -0.92
CA LEU A 285 -18.85 -8.71 -0.15
C LEU A 285 -19.09 -7.20 -0.07
N THR A 286 -20.27 -6.72 -0.44
CA THR A 286 -20.60 -5.28 -0.48
C THR A 286 -21.50 -4.89 0.67
N ILE A 287 -21.40 -3.64 1.13
CA ILE A 287 -22.26 -3.06 2.17
C ILE A 287 -23.16 -1.92 1.67
N GLY A 288 -22.91 -1.43 0.45
CA GLY A 288 -23.65 -0.34 -0.17
C GLY A 288 -22.99 0.10 -1.47
N PHE A 289 -23.25 1.34 -1.85
CA PHE A 289 -22.67 1.99 -3.01
C PHE A 289 -21.89 3.25 -2.63
N GLU A 290 -20.99 3.65 -3.51
CA GLU A 290 -20.44 5.00 -3.52
C GLU A 290 -21.11 5.76 -4.67
N ASP A 291 -21.67 6.93 -4.37
CA ASP A 291 -22.26 7.86 -5.34
C ASP A 291 -21.69 9.25 -5.09
N ASP A 292 -21.00 9.81 -6.08
CA ASP A 292 -20.30 11.11 -5.99
C ASP A 292 -19.38 11.27 -4.75
N GLY A 293 -18.74 10.18 -4.30
CA GLY A 293 -17.85 10.17 -3.14
C GLY A 293 -18.56 10.11 -1.78
N GLU A 294 -19.88 9.95 -1.77
CA GLU A 294 -20.68 9.71 -0.57
C GLU A 294 -21.19 8.27 -0.52
N PHE A 295 -21.39 7.76 0.70
CA PHE A 295 -22.00 6.46 0.89
C PHE A 295 -23.50 6.52 0.58
N ALA A 296 -23.94 5.65 -0.34
CA ALA A 296 -25.34 5.42 -0.61
C ALA A 296 -25.74 4.02 -0.12
N GLU A 297 -26.70 3.97 0.80
CA GLU A 297 -27.23 2.70 1.29
C GLU A 297 -27.96 1.97 0.15
N ASP A 298 -27.66 0.68 0.00
CA ASP A 298 -28.31 -0.16 -1.00
C ASP A 298 -29.73 -0.48 -0.57
N THR A 299 -30.69 0.36 -0.95
CA THR A 299 -32.09 0.22 -0.57
C THR A 299 -33.02 0.19 -1.77
N LYS A 300 -34.18 -0.43 -1.60
CA LYS A 300 -35.26 -0.41 -2.59
C LYS A 300 -36.60 -0.21 -1.89
N GLN A 301 -37.44 0.67 -2.45
CA GLN A 301 -38.82 0.80 -2.02
C GLN A 301 -39.66 -0.40 -2.48
N LYS A 302 -40.37 -1.04 -1.56
CA LYS A 302 -41.28 -2.16 -1.81
C LYS A 302 -42.54 -1.98 -0.97
N ASN A 303 -43.69 -1.77 -1.62
CA ASN A 303 -45.00 -1.64 -0.96
C ASN A 303 -45.03 -0.64 0.22
N SER A 304 -44.42 0.53 0.02
CA SER A 304 -44.24 1.61 1.02
C SER A 304 -43.12 1.41 2.05
N ASP A 305 -42.50 0.23 2.11
CA ASP A 305 -41.35 -0.02 2.98
C ASP A 305 -40.02 0.19 2.24
N ILE A 306 -38.99 0.65 2.95
CA ILE A 306 -37.61 0.68 2.46
C ILE A 306 -36.94 -0.63 2.88
N VAL A 307 -36.43 -1.39 1.90
CA VAL A 307 -35.75 -2.67 2.14
C VAL A 307 -34.29 -2.54 1.76
N VAL A 308 -33.40 -2.79 2.72
CA VAL A 308 -31.94 -2.84 2.52
C VAL A 308 -31.58 -4.12 1.77
N GLN A 309 -30.92 -4.00 0.62
CA GLN A 309 -30.49 -5.14 -0.23
C GLN A 309 -29.05 -5.59 0.00
N ALA A 310 -28.26 -4.80 0.74
CA ALA A 310 -26.96 -5.23 1.25
C ALA A 310 -27.11 -6.23 2.43
N PRO A 311 -26.11 -7.08 2.68
CA PRO A 311 -24.89 -7.22 1.89
C PRO A 311 -25.13 -7.91 0.55
N ARG A 312 -24.30 -7.60 -0.45
CA ARG A 312 -24.28 -8.34 -1.73
C ARG A 312 -23.03 -9.16 -1.85
N PHE A 313 -23.10 -10.25 -2.60
CA PHE A 313 -21.91 -10.98 -3.02
C PHE A 313 -21.68 -10.77 -4.52
N ILE A 314 -20.48 -10.31 -4.85
CA ILE A 314 -19.95 -10.20 -6.21
C ILE A 314 -19.00 -11.38 -6.40
N SER A 315 -19.32 -12.26 -7.35
CA SER A 315 -18.48 -13.42 -7.68
C SER A 315 -17.22 -13.03 -8.45
N ASP A 316 -17.34 -12.08 -9.38
CA ASP A 316 -16.25 -11.58 -10.21
C ASP A 316 -16.52 -10.14 -10.60
N LYS A 317 -15.66 -9.20 -10.15
CA LYS A 317 -15.75 -7.78 -10.48
C LYS A 317 -15.54 -7.46 -11.98
N THR A 318 -14.99 -8.39 -12.74
CA THR A 318 -14.75 -8.23 -14.19
C THR A 318 -15.90 -8.74 -15.05
N SER A 319 -16.87 -9.43 -14.45
CA SER A 319 -18.02 -9.98 -15.17
C SER A 319 -18.98 -8.87 -15.60
N ALA A 320 -19.32 -8.87 -16.90
CA ALA A 320 -20.39 -8.03 -17.44
C ALA A 320 -21.80 -8.58 -17.17
N SER A 321 -21.94 -9.80 -16.64
CA SER A 321 -23.26 -10.39 -16.36
C SER A 321 -23.85 -9.81 -15.08
N SER A 322 -25.11 -9.34 -15.12
CA SER A 322 -25.82 -8.96 -13.89
C SER A 322 -26.00 -10.11 -12.91
N ASN A 323 -25.89 -11.35 -13.39
CA ASN A 323 -25.99 -12.55 -12.55
C ASN A 323 -24.70 -12.82 -11.77
N SER A 324 -23.62 -12.05 -11.94
CA SER A 324 -22.42 -12.16 -11.09
C SER A 324 -22.62 -11.56 -9.70
N VAL A 325 -23.76 -10.91 -9.44
CA VAL A 325 -24.10 -10.26 -8.19
C VAL A 325 -25.38 -10.85 -7.61
N ILE A 326 -25.32 -11.31 -6.35
CA ILE A 326 -26.51 -11.67 -5.57
C ILE A 326 -26.77 -10.62 -4.50
N LYS A 327 -28.04 -10.26 -4.30
CA LYS A 327 -28.49 -9.34 -3.24
C LYS A 327 -28.88 -10.12 -1.98
N TYR A 328 -28.94 -9.45 -0.84
CA TYR A 328 -29.35 -10.04 0.44
C TYR A 328 -28.52 -11.27 0.81
N ALA A 329 -27.24 -11.29 0.45
CA ALA A 329 -26.38 -12.45 0.65
C ALA A 329 -26.34 -12.84 2.13
N ALA A 330 -26.78 -14.05 2.44
CA ALA A 330 -26.84 -14.59 3.80
C ALA A 330 -25.83 -15.72 4.02
N LYS A 331 -25.50 -16.45 2.94
CA LYS A 331 -24.57 -17.58 2.97
C LYS A 331 -23.77 -17.65 1.68
N ILE A 332 -22.47 -17.94 1.81
CA ILE A 332 -21.54 -18.28 0.73
C ILE A 332 -21.04 -19.71 0.97
N VAL A 333 -21.23 -20.58 0.00
CA VAL A 333 -20.82 -21.99 0.06
C VAL A 333 -19.70 -22.22 -0.96
N ILE A 334 -18.57 -22.70 -0.49
CA ILE A 334 -17.41 -23.08 -1.30
C ILE A 334 -17.56 -24.55 -1.66
N ASN A 335 -17.56 -24.87 -2.95
CA ASN A 335 -17.55 -26.24 -3.44
C ASN A 335 -16.15 -26.56 -4.00
N PRO A 336 -15.36 -27.42 -3.32
CA PRO A 336 -14.10 -27.92 -3.84
C PRO A 336 -14.26 -28.82 -5.07
N ALA A 337 -13.16 -29.15 -5.74
CA ALA A 337 -13.09 -30.36 -6.55
C ALA A 337 -13.10 -31.59 -5.62
N GLU A 338 -13.86 -32.62 -6.00
CA GLU A 338 -13.86 -33.92 -5.30
C GLU A 338 -12.48 -34.60 -5.30
#